data_AF-A0A8S2EP90-F1
#
_entry.id   AF-A0A8S2EP90-F1
#
_cell.length_a   1.000
_cell.length_b   1.000
_cell.length_c   1.000
_cell.angle_alpha   90.00
_cell.angle_beta   90.00
_cell.angle_gamma   90.00
#
_symmetry.space_group_name_H-M   'P 1'
#
loop_
_entity.id
_entity.type
_entity.pdbx_description
1 polymer ?
#
loop_
_entity_poly.entity_id
_entity_poly.type
_entity_poly.pdbx_seq_one_letter_code
_entity_poly.pdbx_strand_id
1 'polypeptide(L)'
;MYFDCVSASNFRRKLPLTMKYLSELYDRQNDENDSPNYFVSEFIRYHIGGMNTRPNLQLLLCGDNEKSNELACAPHKFLPNIYRQAGYITNFINNDCCDYPSAYLINTENFRYDHELTGWSCHPDYDNYGQWSNTIGPYSMNKRCINGKFVHSYVFDYLYSFIDLYSTQKLNLPHLTFASFTEGHEGTLEVLSSVDEELSKFLKYMTQRDPSNSPWIYIISDHGSHMGPHYEFTTAGQIEHKLPVLYMLTPKSVLQTISTSSRSISNMLDYLKSNSNVLITSKDVYHTLRIFAETVSEFDIEQSITTAATYETLYNNLSLSRNCKDLGILNKYCACINNNS
;
A
#
# COMPACT_ATOMS: atom_id res chain seq x y z
N MET A 1 4.52 0.61 0.66
CA MET A 1 4.98 -0.78 0.54
C MET A 1 3.78 -1.63 0.14
N TYR A 2 3.85 -2.25 -1.02
CA TYR A 2 2.77 -2.98 -1.66
C TYR A 2 3.09 -4.48 -1.64
N PHE A 3 2.24 -5.29 -1.06
CA PHE A 3 2.39 -6.74 -0.99
C PHE A 3 1.35 -7.41 -1.88
N ASP A 4 1.77 -8.37 -2.68
CA ASP A 4 0.86 -9.18 -3.49
C ASP A 4 0.41 -10.43 -2.70
N CYS A 5 -0.90 -10.73 -2.71
CA CYS A 5 -1.50 -11.94 -2.13
C CYS A 5 -1.38 -12.07 -0.60
N VAL A 6 -1.33 -10.98 0.17
CA VAL A 6 -1.16 -11.02 1.63
C VAL A 6 -2.42 -10.61 2.39
N SER A 7 -3.08 -11.59 3.02
CA SER A 7 -4.20 -11.33 3.93
C SER A 7 -3.72 -10.72 5.25
N ALA A 8 -4.58 -9.97 5.94
CA ALA A 8 -4.27 -9.45 7.27
C ALA A 8 -3.93 -10.58 8.26
N SER A 9 -4.60 -11.73 8.15
CA SER A 9 -4.31 -12.91 8.98
C SER A 9 -2.97 -13.55 8.63
N ASN A 10 -2.63 -13.65 7.33
CA ASN A 10 -1.36 -14.21 6.90
C ASN A 10 -0.18 -13.32 7.31
N PHE A 11 -0.31 -12.00 7.16
CA PHE A 11 0.66 -11.01 7.63
C PHE A 11 0.97 -11.20 9.13
N ARG A 12 -0.08 -11.29 9.96
CA ARG A 12 0.08 -11.50 11.42
C ARG A 12 0.76 -12.83 11.77
N ARG A 13 0.45 -13.90 11.03
CA ARG A 13 1.03 -15.23 11.28
C ARG A 13 2.49 -15.35 10.83
N LYS A 14 2.87 -14.69 9.73
CA LYS A 14 4.15 -14.92 9.07
C LYS A 14 5.19 -13.84 9.30
N LEU A 15 4.79 -12.68 9.85
CA LEU A 15 5.70 -11.57 10.13
C LEU A 15 5.73 -11.21 11.63
N PRO A 16 6.07 -12.15 12.54
CA PRO A 16 6.02 -11.91 13.98
C PRO A 16 6.95 -10.80 14.49
N LEU A 17 8.14 -10.58 13.89
CA LEU A 17 9.04 -9.51 14.28
C LEU A 17 8.49 -8.14 13.89
N THR A 18 7.92 -8.05 12.70
CA THR A 18 7.22 -6.86 12.19
C THR A 18 6.00 -6.57 13.06
N MET A 19 5.18 -7.58 13.35
CA MET A 19 4.01 -7.44 14.21
C MET A 19 4.37 -7.00 15.61
N LYS A 20 5.40 -7.60 16.21
CA LYS A 20 5.90 -7.17 17.52
C LYS A 20 6.24 -5.69 17.52
N TYR A 21 6.93 -5.23 16.47
CA TYR A 21 7.30 -3.82 16.37
C TYR A 21 6.10 -2.87 16.15
N LEU A 22 5.15 -3.26 15.30
CA LEU A 22 3.91 -2.50 15.11
C LEU A 22 3.09 -2.42 16.40
N SER A 23 3.01 -3.52 17.17
CA SER A 23 2.36 -3.54 18.48
C SER A 23 3.08 -2.67 19.50
N GLU A 24 4.41 -2.73 19.57
CA GLU A 24 5.20 -1.84 20.43
C GLU A 24 4.94 -0.36 20.10
N LEU A 25 4.89 0.01 18.82
CA LEU A 25 4.52 1.38 18.42
C LEU A 25 3.07 1.72 18.78
N TYR A 26 2.14 0.78 18.62
CA TYR A 26 0.73 0.95 18.98
C TYR A 26 0.53 1.12 20.49
N ASP A 27 1.28 0.40 21.33
CA ASP A 27 1.18 0.53 22.78
C ASP A 27 1.75 1.89 23.22
N ARG A 28 2.91 2.26 22.69
CA ARG A 28 3.57 3.56 22.96
C ARG A 28 2.71 4.75 22.56
N GLN A 29 1.94 4.68 21.47
CA GLN A 29 1.07 5.82 21.08
C GLN A 29 -0.14 6.00 22.02
N ASN A 30 -0.48 4.99 22.82
CA ASN A 30 -1.58 5.03 23.78
C ASN A 30 -1.09 5.25 25.23
N ASP A 31 0.22 5.29 25.47
CA ASP A 31 0.80 5.65 26.76
C ASP A 31 0.86 7.17 26.90
N GLU A 32 0.22 7.72 27.93
CA GLU A 32 0.20 9.17 28.21
C GLU A 32 1.60 9.73 28.53
N ASN A 33 2.56 8.88 28.90
CA ASN A 33 3.93 9.27 29.22
C ASN A 33 4.91 9.09 28.04
N ASP A 34 4.45 8.58 26.90
CA ASP A 34 5.25 8.41 25.70
C ASP A 34 4.65 9.22 24.54
N SER A 35 5.50 9.73 23.68
CA SER A 35 5.09 10.42 22.47
C SER A 35 5.91 9.90 21.31
N PRO A 36 5.56 8.70 20.78
CA PRO A 36 6.25 8.19 19.61
C PRO A 36 6.02 9.13 18.43
N ASN A 37 7.02 9.24 17.55
CA ASN A 37 6.97 10.07 16.34
C ASN A 37 5.88 9.65 15.35
N TYR A 38 5.32 8.45 15.52
CA TYR A 38 4.38 7.85 14.60
C TYR A 38 3.09 7.40 15.30
N PHE A 39 1.99 7.48 14.57
CA PHE A 39 0.69 6.91 14.91
C PHE A 39 0.40 5.72 13.98
N VAL A 40 0.17 4.54 14.55
CA VAL A 40 -0.12 3.30 13.83
C VAL A 40 -1.62 3.06 13.78
N SER A 41 -2.15 2.89 12.57
CA SER A 41 -3.54 2.51 12.29
C SER A 41 -3.58 1.19 11.54
N GLU A 42 -4.33 0.23 12.08
CA GLU A 42 -4.64 -1.04 11.43
C GLU A 42 -6.08 -1.02 10.93
N PHE A 43 -6.30 -1.22 9.64
CA PHE A 43 -7.64 -1.21 9.05
C PHE A 43 -8.16 -2.63 8.90
N ILE A 44 -8.77 -3.17 9.95
CA ILE A 44 -9.16 -4.58 10.04
C ILE A 44 -10.30 -4.97 9.08
N ARG A 45 -11.02 -3.99 8.54
CA ARG A 45 -12.09 -4.17 7.55
C ARG A 45 -11.71 -3.58 6.19
N TYR A 46 -10.41 -3.47 5.91
CA TYR A 46 -9.93 -3.23 4.56
C TYR A 46 -10.23 -4.45 3.68
N HIS A 47 -10.85 -4.18 2.53
CA HIS A 47 -11.51 -5.19 1.74
C HIS A 47 -11.16 -5.06 0.25
N ILE A 48 -11.07 -6.20 -0.44
CA ILE A 48 -10.87 -6.23 -1.89
C ILE A 48 -12.03 -5.54 -2.64
N GLY A 49 -11.72 -4.83 -3.71
CA GLY A 49 -12.68 -4.41 -4.72
C GLY A 49 -12.89 -5.45 -5.82
N GLY A 50 -11.94 -6.37 -6.02
CA GLY A 50 -12.04 -7.44 -7.00
C GLY A 50 -11.13 -8.64 -6.70
N MET A 51 -11.14 -9.66 -7.56
CA MET A 51 -10.55 -10.97 -7.22
C MET A 51 -9.03 -11.01 -7.13
N ASN A 52 -8.34 -10.17 -7.91
CA ASN A 52 -6.89 -10.25 -8.08
C ASN A 52 -6.28 -8.85 -8.16
N THR A 53 -4.98 -8.78 -8.42
CA THR A 53 -4.20 -7.54 -8.48
C THR A 53 -4.84 -6.46 -9.33
N ARG A 54 -5.29 -6.80 -10.55
CA ARG A 54 -5.76 -5.83 -11.54
C ARG A 54 -6.83 -4.84 -11.02
N PRO A 55 -8.02 -5.28 -10.58
CA PRO A 55 -9.04 -4.36 -10.06
C PRO A 55 -8.61 -3.66 -8.76
N ASN A 56 -7.89 -4.34 -7.88
CA ASN A 56 -7.52 -3.75 -6.59
C ASN A 56 -6.44 -2.67 -6.73
N LEU A 57 -5.48 -2.88 -7.64
CA LEU A 57 -4.45 -1.90 -7.97
C LEU A 57 -5.01 -0.76 -8.82
N GLN A 58 -5.97 -1.03 -9.72
CA GLN A 58 -6.67 0.04 -10.45
C GLN A 58 -7.42 0.97 -9.50
N LEU A 59 -8.12 0.44 -8.49
CA LEU A 59 -8.72 1.26 -7.43
C LEU A 59 -7.68 2.08 -6.68
N LEU A 60 -6.52 1.50 -6.35
CA LEU A 60 -5.46 2.18 -5.59
C LEU A 60 -4.78 3.29 -6.40
N LEU A 61 -4.56 3.06 -7.71
CA LEU A 61 -3.81 3.99 -8.55
C LEU A 61 -4.70 5.01 -9.26
N CYS A 62 -6.00 4.73 -9.41
CA CYS A 62 -6.88 5.51 -10.29
C CYS A 62 -8.22 5.89 -9.66
N GLY A 63 -8.55 5.33 -8.49
CA GLY A 63 -9.75 5.66 -7.72
C GLY A 63 -11.05 5.07 -8.25
N ASP A 64 -11.02 4.27 -9.32
CA ASP A 64 -12.19 3.57 -9.84
C ASP A 64 -11.79 2.35 -10.67
N ASN A 65 -12.69 1.36 -10.74
CA ASN A 65 -12.58 0.24 -11.67
C ASN A 65 -13.31 0.67 -12.96
N GLU A 66 -12.60 1.19 -13.96
CA GLU A 66 -13.28 1.59 -15.19
C GLU A 66 -13.99 0.38 -15.83
N LYS A 67 -15.23 0.59 -16.29
CA LYS A 67 -16.09 -0.47 -16.85
C LYS A 67 -15.65 -0.94 -18.25
N SER A 68 -14.64 -0.29 -18.83
CA SER A 68 -14.11 -0.64 -20.14
C SER A 68 -13.11 -1.79 -20.03
N ASN A 69 -13.00 -2.58 -21.10
CA ASN A 69 -11.96 -3.62 -21.23
C ASN A 69 -10.53 -3.04 -21.29
N GLU A 70 -10.39 -1.73 -21.22
CA GLU A 70 -9.11 -1.02 -21.28
C GLU A 70 -8.64 -0.71 -19.85
N LEU A 71 -7.44 -1.17 -19.50
CA LEU A 71 -6.74 -0.88 -18.24
C LEU A 71 -6.37 0.60 -18.05
N ALA A 72 -6.75 1.45 -19.01
CA ALA A 72 -6.19 2.77 -19.12
C ALA A 72 -6.78 3.68 -18.05
N CYS A 73 -5.94 4.12 -17.12
CA CYS A 73 -6.29 5.20 -16.24
C CYS A 73 -6.16 6.51 -17.02
N ALA A 74 -7.19 7.36 -16.92
CA ALA A 74 -7.06 8.72 -17.43
C ALA A 74 -5.85 9.40 -16.75
N PRO A 75 -4.96 10.09 -17.48
CA PRO A 75 -3.72 10.63 -16.91
C PRO A 75 -3.92 11.48 -15.64
N HIS A 76 -5.01 12.25 -15.57
CA HIS A 76 -5.34 13.09 -14.42
C HIS A 76 -5.88 12.32 -13.20
N LYS A 77 -6.19 11.02 -13.34
CA LYS A 77 -6.55 10.12 -12.24
C LYS A 77 -5.37 9.26 -11.78
N PHE A 78 -4.32 9.12 -12.59
CA PHE A 78 -3.22 8.24 -12.26
C PHE A 78 -2.37 8.84 -11.12
N LEU A 79 -2.43 8.23 -9.94
CA LEU A 79 -1.90 8.77 -8.69
C LEU A 79 -0.42 9.17 -8.79
N PRO A 80 0.50 8.35 -9.35
CA PRO A 80 1.89 8.80 -9.56
C PRO A 80 2.02 10.03 -10.45
N ASN A 81 1.20 10.17 -11.50
CA ASN A 81 1.22 11.36 -12.34
C ASN A 81 0.73 12.60 -11.60
N ILE A 82 -0.30 12.47 -10.74
CA ILE A 82 -0.77 13.57 -9.87
C ILE A 82 0.36 14.05 -8.96
N TYR A 83 1.07 13.14 -8.30
CA TYR A 83 2.20 13.47 -7.43
C TYR A 83 3.37 14.10 -8.20
N ARG A 84 3.71 13.57 -9.38
CA ARG A 84 4.74 14.14 -10.25
C ARG A 84 4.41 15.58 -10.64
N GLN A 85 3.16 15.85 -11.03
CA GLN A 85 2.70 17.20 -11.36
C GLN A 85 2.71 18.15 -10.16
N ALA A 86 2.54 17.62 -8.94
CA ALA A 86 2.70 18.36 -7.68
C ALA A 86 4.16 18.56 -7.25
N GLY A 87 5.14 18.14 -8.06
CA GLY A 87 6.57 18.35 -7.79
C GLY A 87 7.22 17.26 -6.93
N TYR A 88 6.54 16.14 -6.67
CA TYR A 88 7.14 15.01 -5.96
C TYR A 88 8.05 14.21 -6.91
N ILE A 89 9.17 13.73 -6.39
CA ILE A 89 9.97 12.69 -7.05
C ILE A 89 9.19 11.37 -6.95
N THR A 90 8.97 10.74 -8.09
CA THR A 90 8.22 9.48 -8.19
C THR A 90 9.16 8.29 -8.35
N ASN A 91 9.00 7.28 -7.51
CA ASN A 91 9.83 6.09 -7.50
C ASN A 91 8.96 4.82 -7.54
N PHE A 92 9.32 3.90 -8.42
CA PHE A 92 8.67 2.61 -8.56
C PHE A 92 9.70 1.50 -8.50
N ILE A 93 9.54 0.60 -7.54
CA ILE A 93 10.41 -0.55 -7.34
C ILE A 93 9.56 -1.79 -7.42
N ASN A 94 9.96 -2.71 -8.28
CA ASN A 94 9.27 -3.96 -8.46
C ASN A 94 10.22 -5.13 -8.28
N ASN A 95 9.73 -6.17 -7.60
CA ASN A 95 10.50 -7.36 -7.29
C ASN A 95 10.07 -8.59 -8.12
N ASP A 96 9.31 -8.38 -9.21
CA ASP A 96 9.16 -9.34 -10.30
C ASP A 96 9.50 -8.69 -11.66
N CYS A 97 9.76 -9.51 -12.68
CA CYS A 97 10.14 -9.04 -14.02
C CYS A 97 8.90 -8.65 -14.85
N CYS A 98 8.00 -7.86 -14.26
CA CYS A 98 6.78 -7.41 -14.91
C CYS A 98 6.72 -5.88 -14.94
N ASP A 99 6.54 -5.31 -16.12
CA ASP A 99 6.16 -3.89 -16.25
C ASP A 99 4.64 -3.75 -16.18
N TYR A 100 4.07 -4.07 -15.01
CA TYR A 100 2.65 -3.88 -14.79
C TYR A 100 2.24 -2.39 -14.70
N PRO A 101 3.08 -1.41 -14.32
CA PRO A 101 2.71 -0.01 -14.46
C PRO A 101 2.34 0.36 -15.89
N SER A 102 3.10 -0.11 -16.89
CA SER A 102 2.77 0.15 -18.30
C SER A 102 1.36 -0.28 -18.69
N ALA A 103 0.82 -1.32 -18.06
CA ALA A 103 -0.57 -1.75 -18.29
C ALA A 103 -1.60 -0.68 -17.86
N TYR A 104 -1.32 0.11 -16.82
CA TYR A 104 -2.19 1.21 -16.36
C TYR A 104 -1.91 2.54 -17.07
N LEU A 105 -0.77 2.63 -17.77
CA LEU A 105 -0.25 3.80 -18.46
C LEU A 105 -0.58 3.85 -19.96
N ILE A 106 -1.41 2.93 -20.47
CA ILE A 106 -1.66 2.76 -21.92
C ILE A 106 -2.13 4.07 -22.60
N ASN A 107 -2.80 4.97 -21.87
CA ASN A 107 -3.22 6.28 -22.38
C ASN A 107 -2.45 7.47 -21.77
N THR A 108 -1.33 7.23 -21.08
CA THR A 108 -0.46 8.27 -20.53
C THR A 108 0.83 8.34 -21.36
N GLU A 109 0.73 8.75 -22.63
CA GLU A 109 1.86 8.73 -23.59
C GLU A 109 3.13 9.46 -23.11
N ASN A 110 3.08 10.21 -22.00
CA ASN A 110 4.19 10.98 -21.46
C ASN A 110 4.53 10.74 -19.97
N PHE A 111 3.86 9.83 -19.25
CA PHE A 111 4.25 9.59 -17.86
C PHE A 111 5.41 8.59 -17.77
N ARG A 112 6.43 8.95 -16.97
CA ARG A 112 7.51 8.07 -16.53
C ARG A 112 7.76 8.34 -15.06
N TYR A 113 8.09 7.30 -14.30
CA TYR A 113 8.64 7.50 -12.96
C TYR A 113 10.00 8.21 -13.08
N ASP A 114 10.34 9.06 -12.12
CA ASP A 114 11.68 9.66 -12.04
C ASP A 114 12.73 8.59 -11.76
N HIS A 115 12.34 7.57 -10.98
CA HIS A 115 13.12 6.40 -10.66
C HIS A 115 12.31 5.13 -10.88
N GLU A 116 12.87 4.19 -11.63
CA GLU A 116 12.29 2.89 -11.84
C GLU A 116 13.33 1.81 -11.60
N LEU A 117 13.01 0.85 -10.73
CA LEU A 117 13.83 -0.29 -10.43
C LEU A 117 13.02 -1.59 -10.65
N THR A 118 12.92 -1.96 -11.93
CA THR A 118 12.28 -3.22 -12.38
C THR A 118 13.31 -4.18 -12.99
N GLY A 119 14.18 -3.71 -13.90
CA GLY A 119 15.01 -4.61 -14.72
C GLY A 119 15.96 -5.57 -13.97
N TRP A 120 16.30 -5.29 -12.71
CA TRP A 120 17.12 -6.19 -11.88
C TRP A 120 16.41 -7.50 -11.54
N SER A 121 15.08 -7.50 -11.43
CA SER A 121 14.27 -8.67 -11.11
C SER A 121 14.19 -9.65 -12.30
N CYS A 122 14.59 -9.22 -13.49
CA CYS A 122 14.71 -10.06 -14.69
C CYS A 122 15.98 -10.94 -14.70
N HIS A 123 16.71 -10.99 -13.59
CA HIS A 123 17.90 -11.81 -13.47
C HIS A 123 17.58 -13.30 -13.69
N PRO A 124 18.35 -14.05 -14.50
CA PRO A 124 18.05 -15.45 -14.83
C PRO A 124 17.88 -16.38 -13.64
N ASP A 125 18.68 -16.21 -12.58
CA ASP A 125 18.58 -17.00 -11.34
C ASP A 125 17.21 -16.88 -10.64
N TYR A 126 16.47 -15.80 -10.93
CA TYR A 126 15.21 -15.49 -10.29
C TYR A 126 14.04 -15.58 -11.26
N ASP A 127 14.07 -14.85 -12.37
CA ASP A 127 12.99 -14.82 -13.36
C ASP A 127 12.95 -16.08 -14.23
N ASN A 128 14.09 -16.76 -14.41
CA ASN A 128 14.20 -17.93 -15.28
C ASN A 128 13.69 -17.68 -16.70
N TYR A 129 13.91 -16.47 -17.24
CA TYR A 129 13.49 -16.05 -18.58
C TYR A 129 11.98 -16.25 -18.83
N GLY A 130 11.15 -15.95 -17.83
CA GLY A 130 9.70 -16.14 -17.89
C GLY A 130 9.23 -17.60 -17.80
N GLN A 131 10.12 -18.58 -17.63
CA GLN A 131 9.76 -20.00 -17.50
C GLN A 131 9.43 -20.33 -16.04
N TRP A 132 8.30 -19.80 -15.55
CA TRP A 132 7.90 -19.90 -14.16
C TRP A 132 7.19 -21.21 -13.84
N SER A 133 7.34 -21.67 -12.60
CA SER A 133 6.64 -22.83 -12.04
C SER A 133 6.45 -22.65 -10.54
N ASN A 134 5.81 -23.61 -9.87
CA ASN A 134 5.67 -23.57 -8.42
C ASN A 134 7.03 -23.66 -7.68
N THR A 135 8.12 -24.05 -8.35
CA THR A 135 9.45 -24.23 -7.74
C THR A 135 10.53 -23.31 -8.29
N ILE A 136 10.24 -22.52 -9.33
CA ILE A 136 11.17 -21.59 -9.99
C ILE A 136 10.41 -20.33 -10.41
N GLY A 137 10.99 -19.15 -10.25
CA GLY A 137 10.36 -17.89 -10.67
C GLY A 137 9.90 -17.00 -9.53
N PRO A 138 9.31 -15.83 -9.86
CA PRO A 138 8.79 -14.85 -8.91
C PRO A 138 7.59 -15.36 -8.11
N TYR A 139 6.97 -16.47 -8.49
CA TYR A 139 5.83 -17.07 -7.78
C TYR A 139 6.15 -18.44 -7.17
N SER A 140 7.44 -18.76 -7.04
CA SER A 140 7.89 -20.01 -6.46
C SER A 140 7.55 -20.11 -4.97
N MET A 141 7.19 -21.31 -4.51
CA MET A 141 7.05 -21.68 -3.10
C MET A 141 8.40 -21.86 -2.40
N ASN A 142 9.51 -21.86 -3.15
CA ASN A 142 10.86 -21.88 -2.60
C ASN A 142 11.31 -20.47 -2.24
N LYS A 143 12.33 -20.39 -1.37
CA LYS A 143 13.06 -19.14 -1.12
C LYS A 143 13.62 -18.60 -2.44
N ARG A 144 13.39 -17.31 -2.69
CA ARG A 144 13.74 -16.64 -3.94
C ARG A 144 14.96 -15.77 -3.69
N CYS A 145 16.06 -16.06 -4.40
CA CYS A 145 17.31 -15.34 -4.24
C CYS A 145 17.93 -15.00 -5.59
N ILE A 146 18.65 -13.89 -5.64
CA ILE A 146 19.59 -13.54 -6.72
C ILE A 146 20.98 -13.54 -6.07
N ASN A 147 21.93 -14.28 -6.64
CA ASN A 147 23.30 -14.36 -6.12
C ASN A 147 23.38 -14.64 -4.59
N GLY A 148 22.52 -15.55 -4.09
CA GLY A 148 22.48 -15.93 -2.67
C GLY A 148 21.82 -14.92 -1.71
N LYS A 149 21.38 -13.75 -2.20
CA LYS A 149 20.65 -12.74 -1.43
C LYS A 149 19.16 -12.81 -1.74
N PHE A 150 18.30 -12.67 -0.73
CA PHE A 150 16.85 -12.67 -0.97
C PHE A 150 16.43 -11.53 -1.89
N VAL A 151 15.41 -11.77 -2.71
CA VAL A 151 14.92 -10.80 -3.70
C VAL A 151 14.44 -9.50 -3.04
N HIS A 152 13.59 -9.55 -2.01
CA HIS A 152 13.18 -8.33 -1.27
C HIS A 152 14.36 -7.52 -0.70
N SER A 153 15.50 -8.15 -0.39
CA SER A 153 16.63 -7.42 0.15
C SER A 153 17.23 -6.42 -0.82
N TYR A 154 17.12 -6.65 -2.13
CA TYR A 154 17.50 -5.65 -3.15
C TYR A 154 16.54 -4.47 -3.16
N VAL A 155 15.24 -4.71 -2.92
CA VAL A 155 14.23 -3.65 -2.75
C VAL A 155 14.59 -2.78 -1.55
N PHE A 156 14.90 -3.39 -0.40
CA PHE A 156 15.25 -2.65 0.80
C PHE A 156 16.56 -1.86 0.66
N ASP A 157 17.62 -2.46 0.10
CA ASP A 157 18.89 -1.76 -0.17
C ASP A 157 18.67 -0.48 -1.00
N TYR A 158 17.84 -0.59 -2.04
CA TYR A 158 17.53 0.55 -2.89
C TYR A 158 16.64 1.57 -2.16
N LEU A 159 15.65 1.12 -1.39
CA LEU A 159 14.83 2.01 -0.55
C LEU A 159 15.69 2.83 0.42
N TYR A 160 16.62 2.20 1.13
CA TYR A 160 17.56 2.91 2.01
C TYR A 160 18.32 3.99 1.24
N SER A 161 18.90 3.63 0.10
CA SER A 161 19.69 4.54 -0.74
C SER A 161 18.86 5.71 -1.29
N PHE A 162 17.65 5.42 -1.78
CA PHE A 162 16.73 6.42 -2.32
C PHE A 162 16.27 7.41 -1.24
N ILE A 163 15.86 6.89 -0.08
CA ILE A 163 15.41 7.70 1.05
C ILE A 163 16.58 8.53 1.58
N ASP A 164 17.78 7.99 1.71
CA ASP A 164 18.93 8.78 2.16
C ASP A 164 19.32 9.86 1.15
N LEU A 165 19.16 9.63 -0.15
CA LEU A 165 19.38 10.66 -1.16
C LEU A 165 18.38 11.82 -1.03
N TYR A 166 17.08 11.53 -1.03
CA TYR A 166 16.04 12.55 -1.14
C TYR A 166 15.54 13.11 0.19
N SER A 167 15.68 12.36 1.28
CA SER A 167 15.27 12.74 2.64
C SER A 167 16.43 13.25 3.52
N THR A 168 17.61 13.55 2.96
CA THR A 168 18.63 14.32 3.68
C THR A 168 18.36 15.81 3.56
N GLN A 169 18.80 16.59 4.55
CA GLN A 169 18.69 18.05 4.58
C GLN A 169 19.25 18.75 3.31
N LYS A 170 20.12 18.07 2.56
CA LYS A 170 20.74 18.61 1.35
C LYS A 170 19.78 18.73 0.16
N LEU A 171 18.90 17.74 -0.04
CA LEU A 171 17.88 17.80 -1.11
C LEU A 171 16.51 18.14 -0.53
N ASN A 172 16.10 17.43 0.52
CA ASN A 172 14.82 17.56 1.19
C ASN A 172 13.63 17.69 0.21
N LEU A 173 13.61 16.83 -0.82
CA LEU A 173 12.59 16.86 -1.86
C LEU A 173 11.45 15.89 -1.49
N PRO A 174 10.18 16.29 -1.64
CA PRO A 174 9.06 15.39 -1.40
C PRO A 174 9.08 14.25 -2.42
N HIS A 175 8.74 13.03 -1.99
CA HIS A 175 8.76 11.86 -2.86
C HIS A 175 7.62 10.88 -2.58
N LEU A 176 7.20 10.17 -3.62
CA LEU A 176 6.25 9.07 -3.58
C LEU A 176 6.94 7.80 -4.05
N THR A 177 6.96 6.78 -3.20
CA THR A 177 7.56 5.48 -3.53
C THR A 177 6.54 4.35 -3.47
N PHE A 178 6.40 3.62 -4.58
CA PHE A 178 5.78 2.30 -4.62
C PHE A 178 6.87 1.25 -4.63
N ALA A 179 6.84 0.35 -3.67
CA ALA A 179 7.78 -0.76 -3.56
C ALA A 179 7.01 -2.05 -3.39
N SER A 180 7.14 -2.95 -4.35
CA SER A 180 6.35 -4.18 -4.44
C SER A 180 7.08 -5.41 -3.92
N PHE A 181 6.30 -6.30 -3.32
CA PHE A 181 6.75 -7.54 -2.69
C PHE A 181 5.83 -8.69 -3.10
N THR A 182 6.35 -9.62 -3.89
CA THR A 182 5.63 -10.79 -4.41
C THR A 182 5.76 -12.04 -3.52
N GLU A 183 6.41 -11.94 -2.36
CA GLU A 183 6.66 -13.08 -1.46
C GLU A 183 5.38 -13.77 -0.95
N GLY A 184 4.24 -13.07 -0.96
CA GLY A 184 2.93 -13.66 -0.67
C GLY A 184 2.27 -14.37 -1.85
N HIS A 185 2.73 -14.11 -3.08
CA HIS A 185 2.16 -14.67 -4.31
C HIS A 185 2.66 -16.09 -4.57
N GLU A 186 2.30 -17.02 -3.67
CA GLU A 186 2.53 -18.46 -3.80
C GLU A 186 1.54 -19.27 -2.93
N GLY A 187 1.49 -20.60 -3.14
CA GLY A 187 0.41 -21.45 -2.60
C GLY A 187 0.60 -21.99 -1.17
N THR A 188 1.79 -21.85 -0.56
CA THR A 188 2.09 -22.38 0.78
C THR A 188 1.90 -21.36 1.90
N LEU A 189 1.89 -20.07 1.57
CA LEU A 189 1.89 -18.94 2.51
C LEU A 189 3.15 -18.84 3.37
N GLU A 190 4.22 -19.56 3.03
CA GLU A 190 5.44 -19.66 3.83
C GLU A 190 6.53 -18.67 3.40
N VAL A 191 6.60 -18.33 2.10
CA VAL A 191 7.70 -17.50 1.57
C VAL A 191 7.65 -16.08 2.15
N LEU A 192 6.46 -15.57 2.46
CA LEU A 192 6.25 -14.28 3.12
C LEU A 192 7.11 -14.11 4.38
N SER A 193 7.32 -15.19 5.15
CA SER A 193 8.13 -15.13 6.39
C SER A 193 9.57 -14.68 6.17
N SER A 194 10.10 -14.81 4.95
CA SER A 194 11.45 -14.36 4.62
C SER A 194 11.64 -12.84 4.72
N VAL A 195 10.56 -12.05 4.56
CA VAL A 195 10.60 -10.59 4.57
C VAL A 195 10.60 -10.01 6.00
N ASP A 196 10.22 -10.79 7.01
CA ASP A 196 9.89 -10.30 8.35
C ASP A 196 11.03 -9.53 9.03
N GLU A 197 12.24 -10.11 9.01
CA GLU A 197 13.39 -9.48 9.65
C GLU A 197 13.72 -8.13 9.02
N GLU A 198 13.79 -8.05 7.69
CA GLU A 198 14.16 -6.82 6.99
C GLU A 198 13.05 -5.77 7.02
N LEU A 199 11.78 -6.16 6.90
CA LEU A 199 10.66 -5.25 7.08
C LEU A 199 10.66 -4.64 8.48
N SER A 200 10.85 -5.46 9.52
CA SER A 200 10.91 -4.96 10.90
C SER A 200 12.07 -3.97 11.11
N LYS A 201 13.24 -4.23 10.50
CA LYS A 201 14.40 -3.34 10.54
C LYS A 201 14.14 -2.04 9.79
N PHE A 202 13.53 -2.12 8.62
CA PHE A 202 13.18 -0.95 7.81
C PHE A 202 12.18 -0.05 8.52
N LEU A 203 11.11 -0.60 9.11
CA LEU A 203 10.15 0.19 9.87
C LEU A 203 10.79 0.86 11.09
N LYS A 204 11.66 0.14 11.81
CA LYS A 204 12.45 0.71 12.92
C LYS A 204 13.33 1.86 12.46
N TYR A 205 14.07 1.66 11.38
CA TYR A 205 14.91 2.69 10.79
C TYR A 205 14.08 3.93 10.45
N MET A 206 13.01 3.77 9.68
CA MET A 206 12.22 4.89 9.18
C MET A 206 11.55 5.71 10.29
N THR A 207 11.04 5.05 11.32
CA THR A 207 10.29 5.72 12.38
C THR A 207 11.16 6.33 13.49
N GLN A 208 12.44 5.92 13.56
CA GLN A 208 13.43 6.47 14.49
C GLN A 208 14.30 7.57 13.86
N ARG A 209 14.12 7.86 12.56
CA ARG A 209 14.76 8.99 11.89
C ARG A 209 14.25 10.34 12.41
N ASP A 210 14.92 11.40 11.97
CA ASP A 210 14.55 12.78 12.25
C ASP A 210 13.05 13.04 11.97
N PRO A 211 12.28 13.48 12.98
CA PRO A 211 10.86 13.81 12.82
C PRO A 211 10.55 14.85 11.74
N SER A 212 11.53 15.71 11.42
CA SER A 212 11.39 16.75 10.40
C SER A 212 11.32 16.20 8.96
N ASN A 213 11.72 14.93 8.75
CA ASN A 213 11.65 14.24 7.46
C ASN A 213 11.09 12.82 7.59
N SER A 214 9.93 12.73 8.23
CA SER A 214 9.25 11.46 8.49
C SER A 214 8.18 11.20 7.42
N PRO A 215 8.29 10.13 6.60
CA PRO A 215 7.29 9.82 5.59
C PRO A 215 6.07 9.12 6.19
N TRP A 216 4.95 9.20 5.49
CA TRP A 216 3.81 8.30 5.69
C TRP A 216 4.16 6.93 5.12
N ILE A 217 3.96 5.88 5.91
CA ILE A 217 4.27 4.51 5.47
C ILE A 217 2.97 3.72 5.42
N TYR A 218 2.64 3.23 4.24
CA TYR A 218 1.54 2.31 4.02
C TYR A 218 2.10 0.91 3.80
N ILE A 219 1.61 -0.06 4.56
CA ILE A 219 1.80 -1.50 4.32
C ILE A 219 0.44 -1.99 3.82
N ILE A 220 0.33 -2.17 2.51
CA ILE A 220 -0.94 -2.47 1.84
C ILE A 220 -0.79 -3.71 0.97
N SER A 221 -1.83 -4.54 0.91
CA SER A 221 -1.94 -5.60 -0.07
C SER A 221 -3.18 -5.44 -0.93
N ASP A 222 -3.11 -5.86 -2.18
CA ASP A 222 -4.23 -5.85 -3.12
C ASP A 222 -5.32 -6.86 -2.78
N HIS A 223 -4.93 -8.06 -2.36
CA HIS A 223 -5.81 -9.13 -1.92
C HIS A 223 -5.06 -10.15 -1.06
N GLY A 224 -5.78 -11.03 -0.35
CA GLY A 224 -5.15 -12.20 0.26
C GLY A 224 -4.84 -13.30 -0.75
N SER A 225 -4.24 -14.41 -0.32
CA SER A 225 -3.94 -15.51 -1.25
C SER A 225 -5.22 -16.16 -1.79
N HIS A 226 -5.28 -16.26 -3.11
CA HIS A 226 -6.26 -17.06 -3.88
C HIS A 226 -5.63 -18.34 -4.46
N MET A 227 -4.54 -18.80 -3.87
CA MET A 227 -3.76 -19.94 -4.34
C MET A 227 -3.62 -21.01 -3.27
N GLY A 228 -3.41 -22.23 -3.74
CA GLY A 228 -3.03 -23.36 -2.89
C GLY A 228 -4.15 -23.91 -2.01
N PRO A 229 -3.85 -24.97 -1.24
CA PRO A 229 -4.85 -25.74 -0.51
C PRO A 229 -5.66 -24.93 0.51
N HIS A 230 -5.04 -23.92 1.13
CA HIS A 230 -5.72 -23.09 2.14
C HIS A 230 -6.90 -22.32 1.53
N TYR A 231 -6.72 -21.72 0.35
CA TYR A 231 -7.77 -21.03 -0.36
C TYR A 231 -8.80 -22.00 -0.96
N GLU A 232 -8.33 -23.05 -1.63
CA GLU A 232 -9.20 -23.98 -2.38
C GLU A 232 -10.13 -24.79 -1.48
N PHE A 233 -9.65 -25.23 -0.31
CA PHE A 233 -10.36 -26.21 0.52
C PHE A 233 -10.93 -25.66 1.83
N THR A 234 -10.73 -24.37 2.15
CA THR A 234 -11.20 -23.82 3.42
C THR A 234 -11.98 -22.51 3.25
N THR A 235 -13.06 -22.37 4.02
CA THR A 235 -13.80 -21.11 4.12
C THR A 235 -12.94 -19.99 4.71
N ALA A 236 -12.01 -20.34 5.61
CA ALA A 236 -11.07 -19.38 6.20
C ALA A 236 -10.17 -18.75 5.13
N GLY A 237 -9.59 -19.55 4.22
CA GLY A 237 -8.77 -19.05 3.11
C GLY A 237 -9.57 -18.17 2.15
N GLN A 238 -10.81 -18.54 1.84
CA GLN A 238 -11.70 -17.74 0.99
C GLN A 238 -12.11 -16.40 1.62
N ILE A 239 -12.22 -16.34 2.95
CA ILE A 239 -12.45 -15.09 3.69
C ILE A 239 -11.17 -14.26 3.76
N GLU A 240 -10.02 -14.88 4.06
CA GLU A 240 -8.72 -14.23 4.12
C GLU A 240 -8.33 -13.58 2.77
N HIS A 241 -8.67 -14.22 1.65
CA HIS A 241 -8.54 -13.65 0.30
C HIS A 241 -9.18 -12.26 0.19
N LYS A 242 -10.33 -12.07 0.84
CA LYS A 242 -11.15 -10.86 0.74
C LYS A 242 -10.71 -9.76 1.72
N LEU A 243 -9.84 -10.09 2.69
CA LEU A 243 -9.41 -9.22 3.79
C LEU A 243 -7.87 -9.05 3.76
N PRO A 244 -7.32 -8.32 2.78
CA PRO A 244 -5.90 -8.00 2.69
C PRO A 244 -5.40 -7.18 3.88
N VAL A 245 -4.07 -7.12 4.04
CA VAL A 245 -3.44 -6.27 5.05
C VAL A 245 -3.51 -4.79 4.65
N LEU A 246 -3.84 -3.93 5.62
CA LEU A 246 -3.61 -2.49 5.54
C LEU A 246 -3.19 -1.94 6.91
N TYR A 247 -1.91 -1.54 7.00
CA TYR A 247 -1.40 -0.68 8.07
C TYR A 247 -0.97 0.67 7.50
N MET A 248 -1.13 1.67 8.34
CA MET A 248 -0.71 3.03 8.05
C MET A 248 0.06 3.57 9.26
N LEU A 249 1.30 3.98 9.02
CA LEU A 249 2.15 4.63 10.01
C LEU A 249 2.23 6.10 9.62
N THR A 250 1.58 6.92 10.43
CA THR A 250 1.40 8.35 10.21
C THR A 250 2.39 9.14 11.05
N PRO A 251 3.27 9.96 10.45
CA PRO A 251 4.19 10.80 11.20
C PRO A 251 3.44 11.92 11.94
N LYS A 252 3.63 12.03 13.26
CA LYS A 252 2.94 13.03 14.09
C LYS A 252 3.34 14.48 13.75
N SER A 253 4.55 14.69 13.23
CA SER A 253 5.04 16.01 12.81
C SER A 253 4.20 16.59 11.68
N VAL A 254 3.78 15.77 10.71
CA VAL A 254 2.98 16.23 9.56
C VAL A 254 1.56 16.62 9.98
N LEU A 255 1.01 15.95 10.99
CA LEU A 255 -0.31 16.28 11.55
C LEU A 255 -0.38 17.69 12.13
N GLN A 256 0.72 18.12 12.77
CA GLN A 256 0.83 19.45 13.37
C GLN A 256 0.90 20.53 12.29
N THR A 257 1.67 20.31 11.22
CA THR A 257 1.81 21.26 10.11
C THR A 257 0.50 21.46 9.34
N ILE A 258 -0.19 20.37 9.01
CA ILE A 258 -1.45 20.41 8.25
C ILE A 258 -2.58 21.12 9.03
N SER A 259 -2.54 21.11 10.37
CA SER A 259 -3.51 21.83 11.22
C SER A 259 -3.41 23.36 11.13
N THR A 260 -2.33 23.93 10.58
CA THR A 260 -2.10 25.38 10.56
C THR A 260 -2.52 26.08 9.26
N SER A 261 -2.70 25.32 8.17
CA SER A 261 -3.14 25.82 6.85
C SER A 261 -4.65 25.69 6.66
N SER A 262 -5.43 26.69 7.09
CA SER A 262 -6.84 27.01 6.75
C SER A 262 -7.91 25.89 6.63
N ARG A 263 -7.66 24.69 7.15
CA ARG A 263 -8.70 23.72 7.53
C ARG A 263 -8.31 23.01 8.80
N SER A 264 -9.23 22.98 9.76
CA SER A 264 -9.10 22.19 10.98
C SER A 264 -9.12 20.70 10.64
N ILE A 265 -7.95 20.19 10.26
CA ILE A 265 -7.58 18.76 10.25
C ILE A 265 -7.28 18.29 11.69
N SER A 266 -7.76 19.04 12.68
CA SER A 266 -7.55 18.87 14.13
C SER A 266 -7.92 17.49 14.66
N ASN A 267 -8.69 16.69 13.91
CA ASN A 267 -9.16 15.36 14.32
C ASN A 267 -8.70 14.24 13.38
N MET A 268 -7.65 14.44 12.57
CA MET A 268 -7.17 13.42 11.62
C MET A 268 -6.87 12.07 12.28
N LEU A 269 -6.23 12.09 13.45
CA LEU A 269 -5.94 10.87 14.21
C LEU A 269 -7.22 10.21 14.73
N ASP A 270 -8.20 11.01 15.15
CA ASP A 270 -9.49 10.48 15.60
C ASP A 270 -10.23 9.81 14.43
N TYR A 271 -10.16 10.39 13.23
CA TYR A 271 -10.73 9.77 12.03
C TYR A 271 -10.00 8.48 11.66
N LEU A 272 -8.67 8.45 11.68
CA LEU A 272 -7.92 7.22 11.45
C LEU A 272 -8.30 6.13 12.46
N LYS A 273 -8.47 6.51 13.74
CA LYS A 273 -8.91 5.61 14.80
C LYS A 273 -10.36 5.14 14.62
N SER A 274 -11.28 6.02 14.25
CA SER A 274 -12.70 5.65 14.05
C SER A 274 -12.90 4.82 12.79
N ASN A 275 -12.14 5.12 11.74
CA ASN A 275 -12.22 4.46 10.44
C ASN A 275 -11.51 3.11 10.39
N SER A 276 -10.67 2.78 11.39
CA SER A 276 -9.96 1.50 11.49
C SER A 276 -10.90 0.28 11.46
N ASN A 277 -12.16 0.48 11.87
CA ASN A 277 -13.23 -0.52 11.93
C ASN A 277 -14.37 -0.26 10.92
N VAL A 278 -14.18 0.65 9.96
CA VAL A 278 -15.13 0.89 8.86
C VAL A 278 -14.73 0.02 7.67
N LEU A 279 -15.73 -0.46 6.92
CA LEU A 279 -15.49 -1.17 5.67
C LEU A 279 -14.95 -0.17 4.63
N ILE A 280 -13.73 -0.43 4.14
CA ILE A 280 -13.02 0.43 3.17
C ILE A 280 -12.36 -0.42 2.09
N THR A 281 -11.99 0.21 0.97
CA THR A 281 -11.27 -0.41 -0.15
C THR A 281 -10.07 0.43 -0.57
N SER A 282 -9.30 -0.04 -1.56
CA SER A 282 -8.20 0.73 -2.15
C SER A 282 -8.64 2.08 -2.72
N LYS A 283 -9.94 2.26 -3.01
CA LYS A 283 -10.50 3.54 -3.43
C LYS A 283 -10.41 4.61 -2.34
N ASP A 284 -10.74 4.24 -1.10
CA ASP A 284 -10.62 5.15 0.04
C ASP A 284 -9.14 5.52 0.27
N VAL A 285 -8.23 4.56 0.10
CA VAL A 285 -6.77 4.80 0.17
C VAL A 285 -6.30 5.73 -0.95
N TYR A 286 -6.76 5.54 -2.19
CA TYR A 286 -6.47 6.43 -3.31
C TYR A 286 -6.87 7.89 -3.00
N HIS A 287 -8.10 8.11 -2.56
CA HIS A 287 -8.57 9.47 -2.24
C HIS A 287 -7.80 10.08 -1.06
N THR A 288 -7.41 9.24 -0.08
CA THR A 288 -6.58 9.64 1.06
C THR A 288 -5.18 10.09 0.62
N LEU A 289 -4.54 9.34 -0.29
CA LEU A 289 -3.23 9.68 -0.84
C LEU A 289 -3.30 10.92 -1.74
N ARG A 290 -4.37 11.08 -2.52
CA ARG A 290 -4.55 12.19 -3.45
C ARG A 290 -4.54 13.55 -2.75
N ILE A 291 -5.09 13.64 -1.52
CA ILE A 291 -5.08 14.87 -0.72
C ILE A 291 -3.66 15.45 -0.58
N PHE A 292 -2.64 14.62 -0.39
CA PHE A 292 -1.27 15.10 -0.15
C PHE A 292 -0.59 15.68 -1.40
N ALA A 293 -1.00 15.25 -2.59
CA ALA A 293 -0.50 15.84 -3.82
C ALA A 293 -1.19 17.19 -4.10
N GLU A 294 -2.48 17.30 -3.77
CA GLU A 294 -3.28 18.51 -3.99
C GLU A 294 -2.98 19.63 -2.99
N THR A 295 -2.45 19.31 -1.81
CA THR A 295 -2.06 20.32 -0.81
C THR A 295 -0.72 21.01 -1.09
N VAL A 296 0.07 20.51 -2.04
CA VAL A 296 1.40 21.05 -2.36
C VAL A 296 1.39 21.95 -3.61
N SER A 297 0.38 21.85 -4.47
CA SER A 297 0.31 22.68 -5.68
C SER A 297 -0.56 23.93 -5.50
N GLU A 298 -0.07 25.09 -5.93
CA GLU A 298 -0.86 26.31 -6.18
C GLU A 298 -1.84 26.12 -7.37
N PHE A 299 -2.37 24.91 -7.58
CA PHE A 299 -3.50 24.68 -8.47
C PHE A 299 -4.75 24.93 -7.64
N ASP A 300 -5.41 26.07 -7.91
CA ASP A 300 -6.58 26.62 -7.23
C ASP A 300 -7.09 25.73 -6.11
N ILE A 301 -6.63 26.04 -4.91
CA ILE A 301 -7.01 25.36 -3.68
C ILE A 301 -8.55 25.22 -3.64
N GLU A 302 -9.33 26.21 -4.10
CA GLU A 302 -10.81 26.14 -4.22
C GLU A 302 -11.36 25.01 -5.13
N GLN A 303 -10.66 24.62 -6.20
CA GLN A 303 -11.12 23.60 -7.16
C GLN A 303 -10.81 22.17 -6.70
N SER A 304 -9.66 21.97 -6.04
CA SER A 304 -9.29 20.73 -5.35
C SER A 304 -10.14 20.52 -4.07
N ILE A 305 -10.55 21.62 -3.44
CA ILE A 305 -11.43 21.66 -2.26
C ILE A 305 -12.85 21.19 -2.55
N THR A 306 -13.42 21.59 -3.69
CA THR A 306 -14.76 21.15 -4.10
C THR A 306 -14.79 19.68 -4.44
N THR A 307 -13.65 19.11 -4.86
CA THR A 307 -13.49 17.67 -5.11
C THR A 307 -13.19 16.88 -3.83
N ALA A 308 -12.33 17.35 -2.93
CA ALA A 308 -12.07 16.68 -1.64
C ALA A 308 -13.29 16.67 -0.69
N ALA A 309 -14.17 17.68 -0.77
CA ALA A 309 -15.47 17.68 -0.08
C ALA A 309 -16.47 16.65 -0.64
N THR A 310 -16.19 16.05 -1.82
CA THR A 310 -17.02 15.02 -2.46
C THR A 310 -16.49 13.60 -2.30
N TYR A 311 -15.27 13.41 -1.79
CA TYR A 311 -14.65 12.09 -1.66
C TYR A 311 -14.59 11.60 -0.22
N GLU A 312 -14.84 10.30 -0.06
CA GLU A 312 -14.71 9.58 1.19
C GLU A 312 -13.22 9.22 1.40
N THR A 313 -12.62 9.66 2.52
CA THR A 313 -11.17 9.50 2.79
C THR A 313 -10.94 9.01 4.21
N LEU A 314 -9.77 8.43 4.49
CA LEU A 314 -9.47 7.94 5.84
C LEU A 314 -9.34 9.09 6.87
N TYR A 315 -9.34 10.35 6.44
CA TYR A 315 -9.24 11.57 7.26
C TYR A 315 -10.57 12.31 7.45
N ASN A 316 -11.70 11.73 7.04
CA ASN A 316 -13.03 12.23 7.38
C ASN A 316 -13.90 11.11 7.96
N ASN A 317 -15.06 11.45 8.52
CA ASN A 317 -15.93 10.47 9.13
C ASN A 317 -16.55 9.56 8.06
N LEU A 318 -16.16 8.28 8.03
CA LEU A 318 -16.76 7.29 7.15
C LEU A 318 -17.95 6.63 7.84
N SER A 319 -19.03 6.37 7.10
CA SER A 319 -20.22 5.76 7.68
C SER A 319 -19.96 4.33 8.17
N LEU A 320 -20.26 4.06 9.44
CA LEU A 320 -20.21 2.71 10.02
C LEU A 320 -21.21 1.74 9.36
N SER A 321 -22.25 2.26 8.70
CA SER A 321 -23.27 1.46 7.99
C SER A 321 -22.84 1.00 6.60
N ARG A 322 -21.64 1.40 6.13
CA ARG A 322 -21.13 0.97 4.82
C ARG A 322 -21.13 -0.54 4.67
N ASN A 323 -21.64 -0.98 3.55
CA ASN A 323 -21.65 -2.37 3.14
C ASN A 323 -21.02 -2.53 1.74
N CYS A 324 -20.83 -3.78 1.31
CA CYS A 324 -20.20 -4.09 0.03
C CYS A 324 -20.88 -3.43 -1.18
N LYS A 325 -22.21 -3.28 -1.14
CA LYS A 325 -22.97 -2.64 -2.22
C LYS A 325 -22.64 -1.14 -2.32
N ASP A 326 -22.50 -0.46 -1.18
CA ASP A 326 -22.14 0.96 -1.14
C ASP A 326 -20.75 1.20 -1.76
N LEU A 327 -19.84 0.24 -1.58
CA LEU A 327 -18.46 0.27 -2.10
C LEU A 327 -18.32 -0.34 -3.50
N GLY A 328 -19.42 -0.75 -4.15
CA GLY A 328 -19.40 -1.35 -5.49
C GLY A 328 -18.76 -2.75 -5.55
N ILE A 329 -18.59 -3.42 -4.41
CA ILE A 329 -18.01 -4.77 -4.32
C ILE A 329 -19.08 -5.79 -4.72
N LEU A 330 -18.78 -6.62 -5.72
CA LEU A 330 -19.69 -7.69 -6.15
C LEU A 330 -19.95 -8.68 -5.01
N ASN A 331 -21.20 -9.19 -4.90
CA ASN A 331 -21.60 -10.10 -3.83
C ASN A 331 -20.65 -11.30 -3.64
N LYS A 332 -20.14 -11.88 -4.74
CA LYS A 332 -19.18 -13.01 -4.67
C LYS A 332 -17.86 -12.66 -3.95
N TYR A 333 -17.46 -11.39 -4.01
CA TYR A 333 -16.23 -10.89 -3.39
C TYR A 333 -16.48 -10.33 -1.99
N CYS A 334 -17.72 -10.03 -1.62
CA CYS A 334 -18.04 -9.56 -0.27
C CYS A 334 -17.69 -10.64 0.78
N ALA A 335 -16.94 -10.25 1.82
CA ALA A 335 -16.63 -11.08 2.98
C ALA A 335 -17.76 -11.07 4.02
N CYS A 336 -18.53 -9.98 4.07
CA CYS A 336 -19.72 -9.87 4.92
C CYS A 336 -20.80 -10.83 4.40
N ILE A 337 -20.97 -11.96 5.07
CA ILE A 337 -22.06 -12.88 4.79
C ILE A 337 -23.33 -12.26 5.38
N ASN A 338 -24.32 -11.95 4.54
CA ASN A 338 -25.67 -11.72 5.03
C ASN A 338 -26.18 -13.07 5.57
N ASN A 339 -26.34 -13.18 6.89
CA ASN A 339 -27.02 -14.31 7.54
C ASN A 339 -28.54 -14.27 7.28
N ASN A 340 -28.95 -14.12 6.03
CA ASN A 340 -30.34 -14.34 5.61
C ASN A 340 -30.32 -15.50 4.62
N SER A 341 -30.17 -16.71 5.16
CA SER A 341 -30.57 -17.95 4.49
C SER A 341 -31.89 -18.39 5.09
#